data_AF-A0A8T1NB19-F1
#
_entry.id   AF-A0A8T1NB19-F1
#
_cell.length_a   1.000
_cell.length_b   1.000
_cell.length_c   1.000
_cell.angle_alpha   90.00
_cell.angle_beta   90.00
_cell.angle_gamma   90.00
#
_symmetry.space_group_name_H-M   'P 1'
#
loop_
_entity.id
_entity.type
_entity.pdbx_description
1 polymer ?
#
loop_
_entity_poly.entity_id
_entity_poly.type
_entity_poly.pdbx_seq_one_letter_code
_entity_poly.pdbx_strand_id
1 'polypeptide(L)'
;MEVELKRSPSFVWRSLWSSLGLLKEGMVWRVGNRKNIRIWKDKWLPKPKTFQVQTYTNTLDSECLVEALIDEESRAWRVDLVQAVFNEEEAKIIVSISFSKTGANDKRIWAGSSKGNFFVKSAYFMETKLLLRNLGDSSSGRGNEGMWRALWQLDVSDKVKIETETTLHILWTCPAAAYVWGAPGGGCENSKFRKWNSSFSDFQHLWEEMVGILKLAALFCYHIWGRRNAFVFQDQFINPTTIIVMAQADLSILKEIKQKNSIRPDGGPNSASSNQQWQPPTWPFIKVNFDAAYDKDSNRMGMGIIVRDSEGGLQACLPAPREQIFSVFQAERAILHRALELCVELGMNQVIFEGDVKVVIDAINSKCEDNSWLGQEIEDIQQLMELHPTWRLSFVYRSTNNTAHTAVKVAIKEFEETVWLEDGPEVVITSILNDVSCIPQS
;
A
#
# COMPACT_ATOMS: atom_id res chain seq x y z
N MET A 1 -7.96 -21.70 12.10
CA MET A 1 -7.40 -21.36 13.42
C MET A 1 -8.47 -21.71 14.46
N GLU A 2 -8.47 -22.95 14.91
CA GLU A 2 -9.38 -23.48 15.94
C GLU A 2 -8.52 -23.78 17.16
N VAL A 3 -8.58 -22.89 18.14
CA VAL A 3 -8.00 -23.10 19.47
C VAL A 3 -9.20 -23.11 20.41
N GLU A 4 -9.23 -23.96 21.43
CA GLU A 4 -10.28 -23.95 22.46
C GLU A 4 -9.79 -23.25 23.73
N LEU A 5 -10.66 -22.46 24.36
CA LEU A 5 -10.34 -21.76 25.59
C LEU A 5 -10.46 -22.73 26.77
N LYS A 6 -9.33 -23.12 27.37
CA LYS A 6 -9.32 -23.94 28.60
C LYS A 6 -9.96 -23.17 29.77
N ARG A 7 -10.47 -23.88 30.78
CA ARG A 7 -10.94 -23.27 32.04
C ARG A 7 -9.76 -22.61 32.74
N SER A 8 -9.85 -21.29 32.95
CA SER A 8 -8.83 -20.41 33.57
C SER A 8 -7.59 -20.07 32.73
N PRO A 9 -7.76 -19.42 31.55
CA PRO A 9 -6.64 -18.95 30.75
C PRO A 9 -5.96 -17.72 31.38
N SER A 10 -4.65 -17.57 31.14
CA SER A 10 -3.87 -16.40 31.57
C SER A 10 -4.40 -15.10 30.96
N PHE A 11 -4.07 -13.95 31.56
CA PHE A 11 -4.51 -12.64 31.06
C PHE A 11 -4.12 -12.42 29.59
N VAL A 12 -2.87 -12.72 29.23
CA VAL A 12 -2.38 -12.68 27.84
C VAL A 12 -3.21 -13.57 26.92
N TRP A 13 -3.58 -14.77 27.37
CA TRP A 13 -4.37 -15.70 26.57
C TRP A 13 -5.83 -15.26 26.42
N ARG A 14 -6.41 -14.57 27.42
CA ARG A 14 -7.72 -13.91 27.31
C ARG A 14 -7.68 -12.75 26.33
N SER A 15 -6.63 -11.93 26.36
CA SER A 15 -6.46 -10.80 25.44
C SER A 15 -6.24 -11.28 24.00
N LEU A 16 -5.41 -12.31 23.79
CA LEU A 16 -5.22 -12.94 22.47
C LEU A 16 -6.50 -13.62 21.97
N TRP A 17 -7.28 -14.22 22.87
CA TRP A 17 -8.56 -14.81 22.51
C TRP A 17 -9.60 -13.74 22.16
N SER A 18 -9.64 -12.63 22.89
CA SER A 18 -10.53 -11.50 22.59
C SER A 18 -10.21 -10.88 21.24
N SER A 19 -8.92 -10.77 20.89
CA SER A 19 -8.49 -10.27 19.58
C SER A 19 -8.60 -11.32 18.46
N LEU A 20 -8.77 -12.60 18.78
CA LEU A 20 -8.93 -13.67 17.79
C LEU A 20 -10.19 -13.50 16.93
N GLY A 21 -11.28 -12.98 17.52
CA GLY A 21 -12.50 -12.65 16.77
C GLY A 21 -12.23 -11.57 15.72
N LEU A 22 -11.57 -10.49 16.12
CA LEU A 22 -11.15 -9.40 15.22
C LEU A 22 -10.16 -9.88 14.14
N LEU A 23 -9.21 -10.75 14.51
CA LEU A 23 -8.28 -11.36 13.57
C LEU A 23 -9.01 -12.22 12.53
N LYS A 24 -9.96 -13.06 12.95
CA LYS A 24 -10.83 -13.81 12.03
C LYS A 24 -11.66 -12.89 11.14
N GLU A 25 -12.04 -11.72 11.65
CA GLU A 25 -12.79 -10.75 10.86
C GLU A 25 -11.96 -10.06 9.78
N GLY A 26 -10.74 -9.63 10.11
CA GLY A 26 -9.89 -8.86 9.19
C GLY A 26 -8.86 -9.66 8.40
N MET A 27 -8.60 -10.93 8.74
CA MET A 27 -7.70 -11.79 7.97
C MET A 27 -8.40 -12.36 6.75
N VAL A 28 -7.80 -12.13 5.59
CA VAL A 28 -8.31 -12.53 4.28
C VAL A 28 -7.22 -13.26 3.52
N TRP A 29 -7.60 -14.06 2.53
CA TRP A 29 -6.70 -14.73 1.62
C TRP A 29 -6.42 -13.84 0.43
N ARG A 30 -5.15 -13.77 0.06
CA ARG A 30 -4.71 -13.40 -1.28
C ARG A 30 -4.51 -14.68 -2.08
N VAL A 31 -5.09 -14.71 -3.27
CA VAL A 31 -5.06 -15.84 -4.19
C VAL A 31 -3.65 -16.00 -4.75
N GLY A 32 -2.99 -17.10 -4.39
CA GLY A 32 -1.67 -17.51 -4.85
C GLY A 32 -1.79 -18.78 -5.67
N ASN A 33 -1.64 -19.94 -5.02
CA ASN A 33 -1.68 -21.26 -5.64
C ASN A 33 -3.07 -21.91 -5.70
N ARG A 34 -4.10 -21.23 -5.16
CA ARG A 34 -5.54 -21.52 -5.28
C ARG A 34 -5.99 -22.87 -4.70
N LYS A 35 -5.08 -23.58 -4.02
CA LYS A 35 -5.30 -24.92 -3.46
C LYS A 35 -5.83 -24.89 -2.02
N ASN A 36 -5.75 -23.74 -1.36
CA ASN A 36 -6.10 -23.60 0.06
C ASN A 36 -7.29 -22.69 0.31
N ILE A 37 -7.95 -22.20 -0.74
CA ILE A 37 -9.04 -21.22 -0.65
C ILE A 37 -10.33 -21.88 -1.14
N ARG A 38 -11.31 -22.00 -0.23
CA ARG A 38 -12.66 -22.47 -0.58
C ARG A 38 -13.50 -21.29 -1.04
N ILE A 39 -14.14 -21.44 -2.20
CA ILE A 39 -14.89 -20.36 -2.87
C ILE A 39 -15.89 -19.71 -1.93
N TRP A 40 -16.70 -20.52 -1.24
CA TRP A 40 -17.88 -20.05 -0.50
C TRP A 40 -17.62 -19.76 0.97
N LYS A 41 -16.58 -20.36 1.58
CA LYS A 41 -16.33 -20.30 3.03
C LYS A 41 -15.25 -19.31 3.42
N ASP A 42 -14.25 -19.15 2.56
CA ASP A 42 -13.07 -18.35 2.85
C ASP A 42 -13.27 -16.88 2.41
N LYS A 43 -12.56 -15.97 3.09
CA LYS A 43 -12.53 -14.54 2.75
C LYS A 43 -11.42 -14.30 1.74
N TRP A 44 -11.72 -14.08 0.46
CA TRP A 44 -10.69 -13.94 -0.58
C TRP A 44 -11.03 -12.90 -1.66
N LEU A 45 -12.19 -12.26 -1.59
CA LEU A 45 -12.56 -11.19 -2.51
C LEU A 45 -12.16 -9.82 -1.94
N PRO A 46 -11.51 -8.93 -2.70
CA PRO A 46 -11.18 -7.57 -2.25
C PRO A 46 -12.40 -6.71 -1.90
N LYS A 47 -13.56 -7.05 -2.49
CA LYS A 47 -14.89 -6.46 -2.27
C LYS A 47 -15.92 -7.60 -2.47
N PRO A 48 -17.10 -7.61 -1.83
CA PRO A 48 -17.75 -6.57 -1.02
C PRO A 48 -17.22 -6.52 0.43
N LYS A 49 -17.83 -5.68 1.31
CA LYS A 49 -17.38 -5.37 2.69
C LYS A 49 -17.15 -6.60 3.60
N THR A 50 -17.65 -7.78 3.23
CA THR A 50 -17.50 -9.06 3.93
C THR A 50 -16.26 -9.85 3.50
N PHE A 51 -15.64 -9.48 2.37
CA PHE A 51 -14.55 -10.20 1.70
C PHE A 51 -14.90 -11.64 1.27
N GLN A 52 -16.18 -12.02 1.35
CA GLN A 52 -16.71 -13.33 1.01
C GLN A 52 -17.72 -13.21 -0.13
N VAL A 53 -17.82 -14.27 -0.93
CA VAL A 53 -18.88 -14.44 -1.93
C VAL A 53 -20.25 -14.34 -1.24
N GLN A 54 -21.13 -13.50 -1.77
CA GLN A 54 -22.51 -13.29 -1.31
C GLN A 54 -23.53 -13.91 -2.27
N THR A 55 -23.09 -14.44 -3.41
CA THR A 55 -23.96 -15.12 -4.36
C THR A 55 -24.65 -16.32 -3.70
N TYR A 56 -25.99 -16.35 -3.77
CA TYR A 56 -26.85 -17.37 -3.12
C TYR A 56 -26.96 -18.67 -3.92
N THR A 57 -26.55 -18.69 -5.19
CA THR A 57 -26.65 -19.84 -6.09
C THR A 57 -25.44 -20.76 -5.93
N ASN A 58 -25.67 -21.95 -5.39
CA ASN A 58 -24.62 -22.95 -5.13
C ASN A 58 -24.62 -24.04 -6.23
N THR A 59 -24.30 -23.65 -7.46
CA THR A 59 -24.14 -24.57 -8.60
C THR A 59 -22.90 -25.46 -8.46
N LEU A 60 -21.92 -25.04 -7.64
CA LEU A 60 -20.72 -25.79 -7.31
C LEU A 60 -20.81 -26.36 -5.88
N ASP A 61 -20.00 -27.38 -5.60
CA ASP A 61 -19.90 -27.94 -4.25
C ASP A 61 -19.48 -26.88 -3.22
N SER A 62 -20.00 -27.00 -2.00
CA SER A 62 -19.72 -26.13 -0.86
C SER A 62 -18.25 -26.16 -0.39
N GLU A 63 -17.51 -27.23 -0.69
CA GLU A 63 -16.06 -27.35 -0.44
C GLU A 63 -15.22 -27.05 -1.69
N CYS A 64 -15.84 -26.58 -2.78
CA CYS A 64 -15.13 -26.28 -4.02
C CYS A 64 -14.02 -25.21 -3.81
N LEU A 65 -12.83 -25.50 -4.35
CA LEU A 65 -11.65 -24.65 -4.25
C LEU A 65 -11.60 -23.66 -5.41
N VAL A 66 -10.93 -22.52 -5.20
CA VAL A 66 -10.76 -21.48 -6.25
C VAL A 66 -10.03 -22.02 -7.49
N GLU A 67 -9.20 -23.05 -7.36
CA GLU A 67 -8.56 -23.75 -8.49
C GLU A 67 -9.55 -24.24 -9.56
N ALA A 68 -10.78 -24.62 -9.17
CA ALA A 68 -11.79 -25.10 -10.12
C ALA A 68 -12.32 -24.02 -11.08
N LEU A 69 -12.12 -22.74 -10.75
CA LEU A 69 -12.53 -21.60 -11.59
C LEU A 69 -11.49 -21.25 -12.66
N ILE A 70 -10.38 -21.99 -12.72
CA ILE A 70 -9.23 -21.69 -13.58
C ILE A 70 -9.13 -22.76 -14.66
N ASP A 71 -8.70 -22.32 -15.83
CA ASP A 71 -8.27 -23.21 -16.89
C ASP A 71 -6.77 -23.48 -16.74
N GLU A 72 -6.40 -24.75 -16.59
CA GLU A 72 -5.02 -25.18 -16.35
C GLU A 72 -4.13 -24.93 -17.57
N GLU A 73 -4.69 -25.02 -18.78
CA GLU A 73 -3.95 -24.87 -20.02
C GLU A 73 -3.64 -23.39 -20.31
N SER A 74 -4.67 -22.54 -20.26
CA SER A 74 -4.51 -21.10 -20.50
C SER A 74 -3.98 -20.32 -19.28
N ARG A 75 -3.91 -20.95 -18.10
CA ARG A 75 -3.55 -20.32 -16.82
C ARG A 75 -4.35 -19.03 -16.57
N ALA A 76 -5.62 -19.02 -16.99
CA ALA A 76 -6.53 -17.89 -16.90
C ALA A 76 -7.84 -18.28 -16.21
N TRP A 77 -8.61 -17.28 -15.75
CA TRP A 77 -9.95 -17.51 -15.23
C TRP A 77 -10.87 -18.07 -16.32
N ARG A 78 -11.68 -19.07 -16.01
CA ARG A 78 -12.78 -19.53 -16.88
C ARG A 78 -13.89 -18.50 -16.85
N VAL A 79 -13.76 -17.44 -17.64
CA VAL A 79 -14.66 -16.27 -17.62
C VAL A 79 -16.12 -16.68 -17.76
N ASP A 80 -16.43 -17.61 -18.67
CA ASP A 80 -17.79 -18.11 -18.90
C ASP A 80 -18.36 -18.79 -17.65
N LEU A 81 -17.55 -19.63 -16.98
CA LEU A 81 -17.96 -20.31 -15.75
C LEU A 81 -18.16 -19.30 -14.61
N VAL A 82 -17.25 -18.34 -14.46
CA VAL A 82 -17.33 -17.31 -13.42
C VAL A 82 -18.59 -16.46 -13.62
N GLN A 83 -18.89 -16.04 -14.84
CA GLN A 83 -20.10 -15.27 -15.15
C GLN A 83 -21.39 -16.08 -14.96
N ALA A 84 -21.35 -17.41 -15.16
CA ALA A 84 -22.50 -18.27 -14.94
C ALA A 84 -22.76 -18.59 -13.46
N VAL A 85 -21.70 -18.63 -12.63
CA VAL A 85 -21.78 -19.03 -11.22
C VAL A 85 -22.01 -17.84 -10.28
N PHE A 86 -21.39 -16.69 -10.55
CA PHE A 86 -21.40 -15.52 -9.67
C PHE A 86 -22.27 -14.39 -10.21
N ASN A 87 -22.73 -13.50 -9.33
CA ASN A 87 -23.39 -12.27 -9.76
C ASN A 87 -22.42 -11.37 -10.57
N GLU A 88 -22.96 -10.43 -11.35
CA GLU A 88 -22.18 -9.61 -12.27
C GLU A 88 -21.07 -8.78 -11.57
N GLU A 89 -21.33 -8.27 -10.37
CA GLU A 89 -20.34 -7.48 -9.61
C GLU A 89 -19.19 -8.36 -9.10
N GLU A 90 -19.51 -9.52 -8.52
CA GLU A 90 -18.53 -10.49 -8.02
C GLU A 90 -17.74 -11.12 -9.16
N ALA A 91 -18.39 -11.46 -10.27
CA ALA A 91 -17.72 -12.00 -11.45
C ALA A 91 -16.64 -11.04 -11.99
N LYS A 92 -16.96 -9.74 -12.09
CA LYS A 92 -15.98 -8.70 -12.48
C LYS A 92 -14.81 -8.62 -11.50
N ILE A 93 -15.09 -8.71 -10.20
CA ILE A 93 -14.04 -8.70 -9.17
C ILE A 93 -13.17 -9.94 -9.29
N ILE A 94 -13.76 -11.14 -9.41
CA ILE A 94 -13.02 -12.41 -9.50
C ILE A 94 -12.09 -12.40 -10.71
N VAL A 95 -12.59 -12.03 -11.90
CA VAL A 95 -11.78 -11.95 -13.13
C VAL A 95 -10.66 -10.91 -12.99
N SER A 96 -10.85 -9.85 -12.20
CA SER A 96 -9.82 -8.85 -11.94
C SER A 96 -8.74 -9.29 -10.94
N ILE A 97 -8.94 -10.37 -10.19
CA ILE A 97 -7.95 -10.85 -9.22
C ILE A 97 -6.82 -11.55 -9.97
N SER A 98 -5.62 -10.99 -9.85
CA SER A 98 -4.41 -11.64 -10.31
C SER A 98 -3.98 -12.73 -9.33
N PHE A 99 -3.62 -13.90 -9.86
CA PHE A 99 -3.12 -15.04 -9.09
C PHE A 99 -1.74 -15.46 -9.60
N SER A 100 -1.01 -16.25 -8.80
CA SER A 100 0.38 -16.55 -9.12
C SER A 100 0.53 -17.37 -10.40
N LYS A 101 1.27 -16.82 -11.36
CA LYS A 101 1.73 -17.53 -12.57
C LYS A 101 2.87 -18.49 -12.26
N THR A 102 3.72 -18.16 -11.29
CA THR A 102 4.93 -18.92 -10.91
C THR A 102 4.67 -20.02 -9.87
N GLY A 103 3.45 -20.09 -9.32
CA GLY A 103 3.06 -21.12 -8.35
C GLY A 103 3.27 -20.73 -6.89
N ALA A 104 3.44 -19.45 -6.58
CA ALA A 104 3.51 -18.94 -5.22
C ALA A 104 2.28 -19.36 -4.39
N ASN A 105 2.50 -19.68 -3.11
CA ASN A 105 1.46 -20.17 -2.21
C ASN A 105 0.39 -19.12 -1.90
N ASP A 106 -0.83 -19.57 -1.61
CA ASP A 106 -1.88 -18.71 -1.04
C ASP A 106 -1.39 -18.05 0.25
N LYS A 107 -1.61 -16.73 0.39
CA LYS A 107 -1.12 -15.93 1.52
C LYS A 107 -2.27 -15.33 2.32
N ARG A 108 -2.09 -15.21 3.63
CA ARG A 108 -3.02 -14.50 4.51
C ARG A 108 -2.58 -13.05 4.66
N ILE A 109 -3.47 -12.12 4.36
CA ILE A 109 -3.23 -10.68 4.44
C ILE A 109 -4.25 -10.01 5.36
N TRP A 110 -3.94 -8.81 5.83
CA TRP A 110 -4.80 -8.03 6.73
C TRP A 110 -5.60 -6.97 5.96
N ALA A 111 -6.92 -7.16 5.86
CA ALA A 111 -7.79 -6.26 5.09
C ALA A 111 -7.96 -4.86 5.71
N GLY A 112 -7.58 -4.66 6.98
CA GLY A 112 -7.64 -3.36 7.64
C GLY A 112 -6.55 -2.37 7.21
N SER A 113 -5.61 -2.81 6.37
CA SER A 113 -4.52 -1.99 5.83
C SER A 113 -4.49 -2.09 4.30
N SER A 114 -4.25 -0.97 3.61
CA SER A 114 -4.09 -0.98 2.15
C SER A 114 -2.88 -1.79 1.68
N LYS A 115 -1.86 -1.91 2.53
CA LYS A 115 -0.65 -2.72 2.26
C LYS A 115 -0.77 -4.16 2.77
N GLY A 116 -1.94 -4.56 3.29
CA GLY A 116 -2.19 -5.89 3.86
C GLY A 116 -1.37 -6.27 5.10
N ASN A 117 -0.55 -5.35 5.63
CA ASN A 117 0.18 -5.55 6.87
C ASN A 117 -0.71 -5.33 8.10
N PHE A 118 -0.58 -6.20 9.09
CA PHE A 118 -1.29 -6.06 10.36
C PHE A 118 -0.64 -4.98 11.22
N PHE A 119 -1.42 -3.98 11.62
CA PHE A 119 -1.03 -2.99 12.63
C PHE A 119 -2.12 -2.89 13.70
N VAL A 120 -1.75 -2.79 14.97
CA VAL A 120 -2.70 -2.60 16.09
C VAL A 120 -3.63 -1.42 15.85
N LYS A 121 -3.12 -0.32 15.26
CA LYS A 121 -3.92 0.84 14.82
C LYS A 121 -5.03 0.45 13.85
N SER A 122 -4.69 -0.31 12.81
CA SER A 122 -5.64 -0.75 11.79
C SER A 122 -6.68 -1.73 12.35
N ALA A 123 -6.27 -2.59 13.28
CA ALA A 123 -7.15 -3.50 14.01
C ALA A 123 -8.18 -2.74 14.85
N TYR A 124 -7.73 -1.75 15.64
CA TYR A 124 -8.63 -0.90 16.43
C TYR A 124 -9.63 -0.12 15.58
N PHE A 125 -9.19 0.45 14.44
CA PHE A 125 -10.10 1.13 13.52
C PHE A 125 -11.13 0.17 12.91
N MET A 126 -10.72 -1.06 12.59
CA MET A 126 -11.64 -2.08 12.09
C MET A 126 -12.66 -2.47 13.16
N GLU A 127 -12.22 -2.72 14.39
CA GLU A 127 -13.09 -3.04 15.53
C GLU A 127 -14.09 -1.92 15.81
N THR A 128 -13.62 -0.66 15.85
CA THR A 128 -14.50 0.51 16.02
C THR A 128 -15.55 0.57 14.90
N LYS A 129 -15.16 0.32 13.64
CA LYS A 129 -16.11 0.28 12.52
C LYS A 129 -17.10 -0.87 12.62
N LEU A 130 -16.69 -2.04 13.11
CA LEU A 130 -17.58 -3.19 13.32
C LEU A 130 -18.57 -2.92 14.47
N LEU A 131 -18.12 -2.31 15.56
CA LEU A 131 -18.97 -1.90 16.67
C LEU A 131 -20.00 -0.83 16.25
N LEU A 132 -19.58 0.17 15.47
CA LEU A 132 -20.47 1.20 14.93
C LEU A 132 -21.53 0.62 13.97
N ARG A 133 -21.19 -0.42 13.19
CA ARG A 133 -22.18 -1.12 12.34
C ARG A 133 -23.27 -1.80 13.14
N ASN A 134 -22.94 -2.37 14.30
CA ASN A 134 -23.89 -3.07 15.16
C ASN A 134 -24.80 -2.11 15.96
N LEU A 135 -24.42 -0.83 16.08
CA LEU A 135 -25.15 0.17 16.87
C LEU A 135 -26.14 1.03 16.06
N GLY A 136 -26.20 0.86 14.73
CA GLY A 136 -27.04 1.68 13.85
C GLY A 136 -26.45 3.08 13.62
N ASP A 137 -26.52 3.56 12.38
CA ASP A 137 -25.90 4.81 11.93
C ASP A 137 -26.58 6.02 12.60
N SER A 138 -26.02 6.50 13.72
CA SER A 138 -26.41 7.76 14.34
C SER A 138 -25.51 8.88 13.84
N SER A 139 -26.11 9.97 13.37
CA SER A 139 -25.49 11.10 12.67
C SER A 139 -24.43 11.89 13.47
N SER A 140 -24.16 11.54 14.72
CA SER A 140 -23.13 12.13 15.58
C SER A 140 -21.73 11.50 15.42
N GLY A 141 -21.59 10.36 14.74
CA GLY A 141 -20.31 9.63 14.62
C GLY A 141 -19.25 10.28 13.72
N ARG A 142 -19.62 11.27 12.88
CA ARG A 142 -18.72 11.92 11.92
C ARG A 142 -17.72 12.91 12.55
N GLY A 143 -17.96 13.38 13.78
CA GLY A 143 -17.07 14.34 14.45
C GLY A 143 -15.73 13.77 14.92
N ASN A 144 -15.67 12.46 15.19
CA ASN A 144 -14.52 11.86 15.89
C ASN A 144 -13.40 11.33 14.98
N GLU A 145 -13.63 11.14 13.67
CA GLU A 145 -12.58 10.67 12.77
C GLU A 145 -11.44 11.67 12.61
N GLY A 146 -11.74 12.98 12.59
CA GLY A 146 -10.73 14.03 12.45
C GLY A 146 -9.76 14.10 13.63
N MET A 147 -10.29 13.97 14.84
CA MET A 147 -9.51 13.97 16.08
C MET A 147 -8.53 12.80 16.14
N TRP A 148 -9.00 11.56 15.93
CA TRP A 148 -8.12 10.39 15.94
C TRP A 148 -7.08 10.45 14.82
N ARG A 149 -7.47 10.92 13.63
CA ARG A 149 -6.54 11.06 12.50
C ARG A 149 -5.41 12.05 12.81
N ALA A 150 -5.69 13.15 13.51
CA ALA A 150 -4.69 14.12 13.96
C ALA A 150 -3.81 13.56 15.10
N LEU A 151 -4.39 12.86 16.07
CA LEU A 151 -3.68 12.28 17.22
C LEU A 151 -2.66 11.21 16.80
N TRP A 152 -2.99 10.42 15.78
CA TRP A 152 -2.11 9.39 15.21
C TRP A 152 -1.16 9.87 14.10
N GLN A 153 -1.16 11.17 13.78
CA GLN A 153 -0.21 11.81 12.85
C GLN A 153 0.89 12.59 13.57
N LEU A 154 0.85 12.64 14.90
CA LEU A 154 1.90 13.23 15.72
C LEU A 154 3.12 12.30 15.72
N ASP A 155 4.29 12.88 15.49
CA ASP A 155 5.57 12.18 15.42
C ASP A 155 6.06 11.84 16.85
N VAL A 156 5.42 10.85 17.46
CA VAL A 156 5.69 10.38 18.81
C VAL A 156 5.76 8.85 18.81
N SER A 157 6.73 8.32 19.56
CA SER A 157 7.07 6.89 19.59
C SER A 157 5.87 5.97 19.82
N ASP A 158 5.81 4.86 19.08
CA ASP A 158 4.75 3.83 19.04
C ASP A 158 4.43 3.11 20.37
N LYS A 159 4.94 3.56 21.52
CA LYS A 159 4.75 2.93 22.84
C LYS A 159 3.44 3.29 23.56
N VAL A 160 2.40 3.69 22.82
CA VAL A 160 1.07 3.97 23.39
C VAL A 160 0.11 2.87 22.96
N LYS A 161 -0.26 1.98 23.90
CA LYS A 161 -1.59 1.32 24.05
C LYS A 161 -1.53 -0.01 24.81
N ILE A 162 -2.07 -0.07 26.03
CA ILE A 162 -2.56 -1.30 26.70
C ILE A 162 -3.74 -0.91 27.63
N GLU A 163 -4.84 -1.69 27.65
CA GLU A 163 -5.99 -1.62 28.59
C GLU A 163 -5.64 -2.25 29.96
N THR A 164 -6.20 -1.99 31.14
CA THR A 164 -7.52 -1.51 31.59
C THR A 164 -7.38 -0.28 32.49
N GLU A 165 -7.46 0.88 31.87
CA GLU A 165 -7.63 2.23 32.43
C GLU A 165 -7.93 3.05 31.16
N THR A 166 -9.09 3.70 31.04
CA THR A 166 -9.46 4.29 29.74
C THR A 166 -8.46 5.41 29.38
N THR A 167 -8.16 5.59 28.08
CA THR A 167 -7.33 6.72 27.64
C THR A 167 -7.85 8.05 28.18
N LEU A 168 -9.18 8.17 28.30
CA LEU A 168 -9.85 9.30 28.92
C LEU A 168 -9.52 9.41 30.43
N HIS A 169 -9.44 8.30 31.17
CA HIS A 169 -9.01 8.35 32.56
C HIS A 169 -7.55 8.77 32.70
N ILE A 170 -6.65 8.15 31.94
CA ILE A 170 -5.20 8.40 32.06
C ILE A 170 -4.84 9.83 31.67
N LEU A 171 -5.41 10.34 30.58
CA LEU A 171 -5.05 11.64 30.03
C LEU A 171 -5.90 12.79 30.57
N TRP A 172 -7.08 12.51 31.12
CA TRP A 172 -8.06 13.54 31.46
C TRP A 172 -8.68 13.38 32.86
N THR A 173 -9.40 12.29 33.13
CA THR A 173 -10.19 12.19 34.38
C THR A 173 -9.38 11.79 35.62
N CYS A 174 -8.10 11.41 35.46
CA CYS A 174 -7.18 11.16 36.56
C CYS A 174 -6.86 12.47 37.31
N PRO A 175 -6.95 12.52 38.65
CA PRO A 175 -6.62 13.71 39.44
C PRO A 175 -5.21 14.25 39.18
N ALA A 176 -4.24 13.38 38.90
CA ALA A 176 -2.89 13.78 38.58
C ALA A 176 -2.78 14.45 37.20
N ALA A 177 -3.54 13.99 36.21
CA ALA A 177 -3.60 14.60 34.89
C ALA A 177 -4.30 15.97 34.94
N ALA A 178 -5.45 16.04 35.63
CA ALA A 178 -6.17 17.30 35.86
C ALA A 178 -5.30 18.37 36.54
N TYR A 179 -4.40 17.97 37.45
CA TYR A 179 -3.46 18.88 38.10
C TYR A 179 -2.41 19.45 37.12
N VAL A 180 -1.91 18.63 36.19
CA VAL A 180 -0.95 19.07 35.16
C VAL A 180 -1.59 20.07 34.21
N TRP A 181 -2.82 19.79 33.76
CA TRP A 181 -3.55 20.68 32.85
C TRP A 181 -3.96 22.01 33.51
N GLY A 182 -4.27 22.01 34.80
CA GLY A 182 -4.71 23.19 35.55
C GLY A 182 -3.59 24.01 36.22
N ALA A 183 -2.33 23.64 36.05
CA ALA A 183 -1.19 24.32 36.65
C ALA A 183 -0.65 25.46 35.75
N PRO A 184 -0.04 26.52 36.32
CA PRO A 184 0.67 27.54 35.54
C PRO A 184 1.72 26.90 34.61
N GLY A 185 1.79 27.32 33.35
CA GLY A 185 2.63 26.69 32.34
C GLY A 185 2.09 25.39 31.70
N GLY A 186 0.91 24.90 32.13
CA GLY A 186 0.20 23.72 31.58
C GLY A 186 -0.47 23.93 30.22
N GLY A 187 -0.29 25.11 29.60
CA GLY A 187 -0.93 25.49 28.33
C GLY A 187 -2.31 26.14 28.48
N CYS A 188 -2.85 26.25 29.70
CA CYS A 188 -4.20 26.75 29.97
C CYS A 188 -4.23 27.74 31.13
N GLU A 189 -3.41 28.80 31.08
CA GLU A 189 -3.20 29.73 32.20
C GLU A 189 -4.43 30.60 32.57
N ASN A 190 -5.43 30.70 31.69
CA ASN A 190 -6.59 31.60 31.87
C ASN A 190 -7.94 30.91 32.10
N SER A 191 -8.02 29.59 32.16
CA SER A 191 -9.31 28.89 32.15
C SER A 191 -9.70 28.33 33.52
N LYS A 192 -11.00 28.46 33.83
CA LYS A 192 -11.64 28.07 35.09
C LYS A 192 -11.78 26.54 35.25
N PHE A 193 -10.79 25.74 34.87
CA PHE A 193 -10.88 24.27 34.79
C PHE A 193 -10.77 23.53 36.13
N ARG A 194 -10.55 24.22 37.26
CA ARG A 194 -10.54 23.57 38.59
C ARG A 194 -11.90 23.03 39.06
N LYS A 195 -12.98 23.12 38.27
CA LYS A 195 -14.37 22.83 38.70
C LYS A 195 -15.23 22.06 37.67
N TRP A 196 -14.66 21.20 36.82
CA TRP A 196 -15.45 20.48 35.81
C TRP A 196 -15.68 19.01 36.19
N ASN A 197 -16.93 18.55 36.03
CA ASN A 197 -17.39 17.21 36.39
C ASN A 197 -17.22 16.26 35.20
N SER A 198 -16.06 15.62 35.07
CA SER A 198 -15.80 14.33 34.39
C SER A 198 -16.67 13.93 33.17
N SER A 199 -17.12 14.88 32.33
CA SER A 199 -18.00 14.63 31.19
C SER A 199 -17.24 14.78 29.87
N PHE A 200 -17.63 14.02 28.84
CA PHE A 200 -16.99 14.04 27.52
C PHE A 200 -17.16 15.38 26.78
N SER A 201 -18.25 16.11 27.07
CA SER A 201 -18.53 17.45 26.51
C SER A 201 -17.45 18.48 26.87
N ASP A 202 -16.77 18.28 27.99
CA ASP A 202 -15.75 19.17 28.52
C ASP A 202 -14.43 19.06 27.75
N PHE A 203 -14.13 17.87 27.22
CA PHE A 203 -12.91 17.60 26.43
C PHE A 203 -13.00 18.21 25.03
N GLN A 204 -14.21 18.32 24.47
CA GLN A 204 -14.44 18.91 23.17
C GLN A 204 -14.23 20.44 23.16
N HIS A 205 -14.65 21.13 24.23
CA HIS A 205 -14.38 22.56 24.39
C HIS A 205 -12.89 22.86 24.67
N LEU A 206 -12.19 21.96 25.38
CA LEU A 206 -10.73 22.03 25.52
C LEU A 206 -10.03 21.96 24.16
N TRP A 207 -10.46 21.02 23.30
CA TRP A 207 -9.91 20.85 21.95
C TRP A 207 -10.05 22.11 21.08
N GLU A 208 -11.17 22.83 21.22
CA GLU A 208 -11.44 24.08 20.50
C GLU A 208 -10.54 25.24 20.97
N GLU A 209 -10.20 25.33 22.27
CA GLU A 209 -9.25 26.33 22.79
C GLU A 209 -7.77 25.96 22.53
N MET A 210 -7.44 24.68 22.33
CA MET A 210 -6.05 24.18 22.24
C MET A 210 -5.43 24.17 20.84
N VAL A 211 -6.14 24.64 19.80
CA VAL A 211 -5.68 24.63 18.39
C VAL A 211 -4.34 25.35 18.19
N GLY A 212 -3.99 26.32 19.03
CA GLY A 212 -2.69 27.02 19.00
C GLY A 212 -1.52 26.30 19.68
N ILE A 213 -1.78 25.27 20.50
CA ILE A 213 -0.81 24.68 21.46
C ILE A 213 -0.71 23.15 21.34
N LEU A 214 -1.28 22.57 20.28
CA LEU A 214 -1.35 21.12 19.99
C LEU A 214 -0.06 20.34 20.27
N LYS A 215 1.12 20.92 20.00
CA LYS A 215 2.41 20.27 20.26
C LYS A 215 2.73 20.14 21.74
N LEU A 216 2.45 21.18 22.52
CA LEU A 216 2.64 21.15 23.95
C LEU A 216 1.64 20.20 24.61
N ALA A 217 0.39 20.20 24.14
CA ALA A 217 -0.64 19.26 24.56
C ALA A 217 -0.22 17.80 24.32
N ALA A 218 0.34 17.51 23.15
CA ALA A 218 0.86 16.19 22.82
C ALA A 218 2.01 15.76 23.74
N LEU A 219 2.94 16.68 24.03
CA LEU A 219 4.06 16.44 24.95
C LEU A 219 3.57 16.19 26.39
N PHE A 220 2.52 16.90 26.84
CA PHE A 220 1.89 16.62 28.13
C PHE A 220 1.29 15.23 28.18
N CYS A 221 0.52 14.82 27.17
CA CYS A 221 -0.02 13.46 27.09
C CYS A 221 1.09 12.39 27.12
N TYR A 222 2.20 12.63 26.40
CA TYR A 222 3.36 11.75 26.38
C TYR A 222 4.00 11.58 27.77
N HIS A 223 4.27 12.70 28.47
CA HIS A 223 4.91 12.67 29.80
C HIS A 223 3.98 12.20 30.92
N ILE A 224 2.67 12.48 30.83
CA ILE A 224 1.64 11.93 31.75
C ILE A 224 1.60 10.40 31.65
N TRP A 225 1.59 9.88 30.42
CA TRP A 225 1.65 8.43 30.17
C TRP A 225 2.95 7.81 30.70
N GLY A 226 4.10 8.40 30.38
CA GLY A 226 5.40 7.94 30.86
C GLY A 226 5.49 7.88 32.38
N ARG A 227 5.02 8.93 33.06
CA ARG A 227 4.93 8.98 34.52
C ARG A 227 4.04 7.87 35.10
N ARG A 228 2.88 7.62 34.48
CA ARG A 228 1.95 6.56 34.94
C ARG A 228 2.61 5.19 34.80
N ASN A 229 3.29 4.92 33.69
CA ASN A 229 3.97 3.66 33.46
C ASN A 229 5.16 3.44 34.41
N ALA A 230 5.93 4.48 34.70
CA ALA A 230 7.00 4.42 35.69
C ALA A 230 6.43 4.05 37.08
N PHE A 231 5.28 4.61 37.44
CA PHE A 231 4.63 4.30 38.71
C PHE A 231 4.02 2.89 38.74
N VAL A 232 3.40 2.42 37.65
CA VAL A 232 2.70 1.11 37.60
C VAL A 232 3.64 -0.07 37.42
N PHE A 233 4.65 0.06 36.56
CA PHE A 233 5.47 -1.07 36.11
C PHE A 233 6.90 -1.02 36.65
N GLN A 234 7.31 0.09 37.25
CA GLN A 234 8.67 0.27 37.75
C GLN A 234 8.70 0.74 39.21
N ASP A 235 7.54 0.85 39.88
CA ASP A 235 7.39 1.38 41.25
C ASP A 235 8.06 2.75 41.48
N GLN A 236 8.18 3.56 40.43
CA GLN A 236 8.80 4.88 40.48
C GLN A 236 7.76 5.99 40.51
N PHE A 237 7.67 6.69 41.64
CA PHE A 237 6.82 7.86 41.76
C PHE A 237 7.53 9.11 41.26
N ILE A 238 7.08 9.64 40.13
CA ILE A 238 7.52 10.94 39.60
C ILE A 238 6.49 11.99 40.03
N ASN A 239 6.91 13.20 40.40
CA ASN A 239 5.97 14.27 40.77
C ASN A 239 5.25 14.80 39.50
N PRO A 240 3.91 14.99 39.51
CA PRO A 240 3.18 15.52 38.35
C PRO A 240 3.72 16.85 37.82
N THR A 241 4.21 17.75 38.69
CA THR A 241 4.77 19.05 38.30
C THR A 241 6.02 18.91 37.43
N THR A 242 6.77 17.81 37.56
CA THR A 242 7.94 17.53 36.74
C THR A 242 7.58 17.35 35.26
N ILE A 243 6.36 16.89 34.95
CA ILE A 243 5.85 16.75 33.58
C ILE A 243 5.81 18.11 32.87
N ILE A 244 5.46 19.18 33.59
CA ILE A 244 5.38 20.53 33.04
C ILE A 244 6.74 21.00 32.56
N VAL A 245 7.76 20.79 33.39
CA VAL A 245 9.14 21.15 33.05
C VAL A 245 9.65 20.32 31.87
N MET A 246 9.38 19.00 31.86
CA MET A 246 9.80 18.10 30.78
C MET A 246 9.14 18.44 29.44
N ALA A 247 7.82 18.67 29.43
CA ALA A 247 7.09 19.02 28.21
C ALA A 247 7.54 20.37 27.64
N GLN A 248 7.84 21.35 28.49
CA GLN A 248 8.36 22.64 28.06
C GLN A 248 9.79 22.55 27.52
N ALA A 249 10.66 21.77 28.17
CA ALA A 249 12.04 21.52 27.72
C ALA A 249 12.08 20.84 26.34
N ASP A 250 11.26 19.82 26.13
CA ASP A 250 11.15 19.13 24.83
C ASP A 250 10.58 20.06 23.75
N LEU A 251 9.64 20.95 24.11
CA LEU A 251 9.12 21.95 23.19
C LEU A 251 10.22 22.94 22.73
N SER A 252 11.12 23.35 23.63
CA SER A 252 12.29 24.17 23.26
C SER A 252 13.23 23.43 22.29
N ILE A 253 13.53 22.15 22.55
CA ILE A 253 14.37 21.33 21.67
C ILE A 253 13.75 21.21 20.27
N LEU A 254 12.44 20.96 20.18
CA LEU A 254 11.73 20.88 18.91
C LEU A 254 11.71 22.21 18.13
N LYS A 255 11.74 23.35 18.83
CA LYS A 255 11.88 24.67 18.21
C LYS A 255 13.30 24.89 17.66
N GLU A 256 14.32 24.46 18.38
CA GLU A 256 15.72 24.55 17.94
C GLU A 256 16.03 23.66 16.72
N ILE A 257 15.48 22.43 16.68
CA ILE A 257 15.62 21.52 15.53
C ILE A 257 14.99 22.13 14.27
N LYS A 258 13.84 22.80 14.41
CA LYS A 258 13.21 23.51 13.29
C LYS A 258 14.01 24.71 12.80
N GLN A 259 14.66 25.45 13.70
CA GLN A 259 15.54 26.57 13.30
C GLN A 259 16.81 26.07 12.61
N LYS A 260 17.42 24.98 13.08
CA LYS A 260 18.57 24.35 12.41
C LYS A 260 18.23 23.80 11.03
N ASN A 261 17.02 23.25 10.83
CA ASN A 261 16.55 22.76 9.54
C ASN A 261 16.11 23.87 8.55
N SER A 262 16.05 25.14 8.99
CA SER A 262 15.79 26.29 8.11
C SER A 262 17.07 26.93 7.57
N ILE A 263 18.26 26.52 8.03
CA ILE A 263 19.55 26.91 7.44
C ILE A 263 19.97 25.78 6.50
N ARG A 264 19.58 25.90 5.21
CA ARG A 264 20.13 25.05 4.15
C ARG A 264 21.62 25.39 3.98
N PRO A 265 22.52 24.41 3.75
CA PRO A 265 23.82 24.71 3.19
C PRO A 265 23.62 25.19 1.75
N ASP A 266 23.83 26.49 1.52
CA ASP A 266 24.09 27.02 0.18
C ASP A 266 25.41 26.41 -0.31
N GLY A 267 25.34 25.75 -1.48
CA GLY A 267 26.50 25.17 -2.14
C GLY A 267 26.44 23.66 -2.36
N GLY A 268 25.44 23.18 -3.12
CA GLY A 268 25.56 21.94 -3.88
C GLY A 268 26.00 22.27 -5.31
N PRO A 269 26.92 21.51 -5.92
CA PRO A 269 27.44 21.83 -7.25
C PRO A 269 26.29 21.80 -8.26
N ASN A 270 26.29 22.77 -9.17
CA ASN A 270 25.42 22.83 -10.34
C ASN A 270 25.15 21.43 -10.87
N SER A 271 23.95 20.91 -10.62
CA SER A 271 23.44 19.75 -11.32
C SER A 271 23.35 20.17 -12.77
N ALA A 272 24.33 19.72 -13.56
CA ALA A 272 24.24 19.73 -15.00
C ALA A 272 22.85 19.23 -15.37
N SER A 273 22.16 19.98 -16.21
CA SER A 273 20.98 19.52 -16.93
C SER A 273 21.36 18.21 -17.62
N SER A 274 21.04 17.08 -17.01
CA SER A 274 21.22 15.77 -17.63
C SER A 274 20.37 15.81 -18.91
N ASN A 275 20.99 15.67 -20.07
CA ASN A 275 20.28 15.53 -21.35
C ASN A 275 19.18 14.48 -21.16
N GLN A 276 17.92 14.92 -21.22
CA GLN A 276 16.74 14.05 -21.13
C GLN A 276 16.50 13.34 -22.46
N GLN A 277 17.51 12.63 -22.95
CA GLN A 277 17.45 11.89 -24.19
C GLN A 277 17.75 10.42 -23.94
N TRP A 278 17.07 9.54 -24.68
CA TRP A 278 17.38 8.12 -24.66
C TRP A 278 18.87 7.89 -24.98
N GLN A 279 19.48 6.93 -24.31
CA GLN A 279 20.87 6.55 -24.51
C GLN A 279 20.98 5.04 -24.72
N PRO A 280 21.82 4.59 -25.67
CA PRO A 280 22.03 3.18 -25.90
C PRO A 280 22.68 2.51 -24.68
N PRO A 281 22.39 1.21 -24.43
CA PRO A 281 23.09 0.44 -23.43
C PRO A 281 24.54 0.18 -23.85
N THR A 282 25.43 -0.10 -22.88
CA THR A 282 26.78 -0.58 -23.21
C THR A 282 26.71 -2.05 -23.63
N TRP A 283 27.42 -2.42 -24.69
CA TRP A 283 27.60 -3.84 -25.05
C TRP A 283 28.11 -4.64 -23.83
N PRO A 284 27.58 -5.84 -23.56
CA PRO A 284 26.62 -6.65 -24.34
C PRO A 284 25.13 -6.47 -23.96
N PHE A 285 24.76 -5.39 -23.27
CA PHE A 285 23.38 -5.23 -22.81
C PHE A 285 22.43 -4.83 -23.95
N ILE A 286 21.22 -5.39 -23.90
CA ILE A 286 20.04 -4.98 -24.65
C ILE A 286 19.19 -4.09 -23.75
N LYS A 287 18.54 -3.09 -24.32
CA LYS A 287 17.66 -2.17 -23.61
C LYS A 287 16.22 -2.33 -24.07
N VAL A 288 15.32 -2.51 -23.10
CA VAL A 288 13.89 -2.70 -23.30
C VAL A 288 13.15 -1.51 -22.71
N ASN A 289 12.56 -0.70 -23.57
CA ASN A 289 11.70 0.40 -23.17
C ASN A 289 10.25 -0.05 -23.25
N PHE A 290 9.49 0.14 -22.17
CA PHE A 290 8.08 -0.24 -22.13
C PHE A 290 7.17 0.91 -21.68
N ASP A 291 5.96 0.97 -22.22
CA ASP A 291 4.91 1.92 -21.85
C ASP A 291 3.53 1.26 -21.99
N ALA A 292 2.54 1.79 -21.26
CA ALA A 292 1.16 1.35 -21.32
C ALA A 292 0.20 2.54 -21.26
N ALA A 293 -0.85 2.50 -22.09
CA ALA A 293 -2.00 3.38 -21.94
C ALA A 293 -3.24 2.57 -21.63
N TYR A 294 -3.90 2.88 -20.50
CA TYR A 294 -5.14 2.25 -20.09
C TYR A 294 -6.34 3.13 -20.44
N ASP A 295 -7.33 2.54 -21.11
CA ASP A 295 -8.63 3.14 -21.37
C ASP A 295 -9.69 2.57 -20.40
N LYS A 296 -10.25 3.46 -19.59
CA LYS A 296 -11.24 3.11 -18.55
C LYS A 296 -12.60 2.73 -19.12
N ASP A 297 -12.96 3.29 -20.27
CA ASP A 297 -14.30 3.09 -20.83
C ASP A 297 -14.43 1.72 -21.49
N SER A 298 -13.36 1.26 -22.15
CA SER A 298 -13.31 -0.06 -22.77
C SER A 298 -12.69 -1.17 -21.91
N ASN A 299 -12.10 -0.85 -20.75
CA ASN A 299 -11.28 -1.77 -19.94
C ASN A 299 -10.15 -2.45 -20.76
N ARG A 300 -9.61 -1.72 -21.74
CA ARG A 300 -8.50 -2.16 -22.60
C ARG A 300 -7.25 -1.35 -22.29
N MET A 301 -6.09 -1.94 -22.52
CA MET A 301 -4.82 -1.23 -22.54
C MET A 301 -4.12 -1.39 -23.88
N GLY A 302 -3.42 -0.36 -24.33
CA GLY A 302 -2.40 -0.46 -25.35
C GLY A 302 -1.05 -0.70 -24.67
N MET A 303 -0.31 -1.70 -25.16
CA MET A 303 1.04 -2.06 -24.74
C MET A 303 2.04 -1.62 -25.81
N GLY A 304 3.16 -1.02 -25.40
CA GLY A 304 4.27 -0.71 -26.28
C GLY A 304 5.57 -1.17 -25.67
N ILE A 305 6.22 -2.15 -26.29
CA ILE A 305 7.52 -2.68 -25.87
C ILE A 305 8.50 -2.53 -27.03
N ILE A 306 9.65 -1.92 -26.76
CA ILE A 306 10.70 -1.64 -27.74
C ILE A 306 11.99 -2.23 -27.23
N VAL A 307 12.58 -3.13 -28.00
CA VAL A 307 13.83 -3.82 -27.67
C VAL A 307 14.93 -3.34 -28.61
N ARG A 308 16.00 -2.78 -28.04
CA ARG A 308 17.11 -2.17 -28.79
C ARG A 308 18.47 -2.68 -28.32
N ASP A 309 19.39 -2.85 -29.26
CA ASP A 309 20.78 -3.21 -28.98
C ASP A 309 21.63 -2.00 -28.51
N SER A 310 22.94 -2.22 -28.35
CA SER A 310 23.92 -1.19 -27.96
C SER A 310 24.24 -0.16 -29.04
N GLU A 311 23.82 -0.38 -30.29
CA GLU A 311 23.94 0.57 -31.40
C GLU A 311 22.64 1.38 -31.59
N GLY A 312 21.60 1.06 -30.81
CA GLY A 312 20.27 1.65 -30.95
C GLY A 312 19.42 1.00 -32.05
N GLY A 313 19.91 -0.09 -32.65
CA GLY A 313 19.19 -0.89 -33.62
C GLY A 313 17.97 -1.57 -32.99
N LEU A 314 16.87 -1.61 -33.74
CA LEU A 314 15.65 -2.30 -33.32
C LEU A 314 15.86 -3.80 -33.42
N GLN A 315 15.65 -4.51 -32.31
CA GLN A 315 15.75 -5.97 -32.24
C GLN A 315 14.35 -6.60 -32.21
N ALA A 316 13.43 -6.00 -31.45
CA ALA A 316 12.02 -6.39 -31.47
C ALA A 316 11.11 -5.21 -31.09
N CYS A 317 9.89 -5.22 -31.63
CA CYS A 317 8.83 -4.27 -31.31
C CYS A 317 7.52 -5.00 -31.07
N LEU A 318 6.82 -4.66 -29.98
CA LEU A 318 5.51 -5.23 -29.65
C LEU A 318 4.55 -4.08 -29.31
N PRO A 319 3.79 -3.60 -30.30
CA PRO A 319 2.57 -2.83 -30.10
C PRO A 319 1.38 -3.79 -30.03
N ALA A 320 0.73 -3.94 -28.88
CA ALA A 320 -0.38 -4.88 -28.75
C ALA A 320 -1.50 -4.39 -27.83
N PRO A 321 -2.77 -4.69 -28.15
CA PRO A 321 -3.85 -4.48 -27.21
C PRO A 321 -3.85 -5.57 -26.15
N ARG A 322 -4.36 -5.25 -24.96
CA ARG A 322 -4.72 -6.24 -23.95
C ARG A 322 -6.05 -5.88 -23.31
N GLU A 323 -6.92 -6.86 -23.21
CA GLU A 323 -8.26 -6.73 -22.62
C GLU A 323 -8.26 -7.10 -21.14
N GLN A 324 -9.40 -6.87 -20.48
CA GLN A 324 -9.64 -7.26 -19.08
C GLN A 324 -8.64 -6.61 -18.12
N ILE A 325 -8.35 -5.33 -18.34
CA ILE A 325 -7.58 -4.50 -17.42
C ILE A 325 -8.55 -3.64 -16.65
N PHE A 326 -8.42 -3.65 -15.32
CA PHE A 326 -9.39 -3.01 -14.43
C PHE A 326 -8.80 -1.83 -13.65
N SER A 327 -7.50 -1.54 -13.84
CA SER A 327 -6.85 -0.36 -13.26
C SER A 327 -5.56 0.02 -13.99
N VAL A 328 -5.19 1.30 -13.91
CA VAL A 328 -3.88 1.80 -14.38
C VAL A 328 -2.74 1.01 -13.72
N PHE A 329 -2.87 0.77 -12.42
CA PHE A 329 -1.87 0.04 -11.63
C PHE A 329 -1.67 -1.41 -12.10
N GLN A 330 -2.73 -2.08 -12.55
CA GLN A 330 -2.65 -3.40 -13.18
C GLN A 330 -1.99 -3.31 -14.55
N ALA A 331 -2.36 -2.29 -15.36
CA ALA A 331 -1.77 -2.05 -16.68
C ALA A 331 -0.24 -1.90 -16.61
N GLU A 332 0.26 -1.12 -15.64
CA GLU A 332 1.68 -0.88 -15.41
C GLU A 332 2.49 -2.14 -15.06
N ARG A 333 1.88 -3.11 -14.37
CA ARG A 333 2.50 -4.41 -14.07
C ARG A 333 2.39 -5.37 -15.24
N ALA A 334 1.24 -5.38 -15.89
CA ALA A 334 0.94 -6.26 -17.01
C ALA A 334 1.92 -6.02 -18.17
N ILE A 335 2.24 -4.76 -18.48
CA ILE A 335 3.22 -4.42 -19.52
C ILE A 335 4.62 -4.89 -19.15
N LEU A 336 5.06 -4.64 -17.90
CA LEU A 336 6.39 -5.06 -17.45
C LEU A 336 6.50 -6.58 -17.45
N HIS A 337 5.47 -7.28 -16.96
CA HIS A 337 5.42 -8.74 -17.01
C HIS A 337 5.53 -9.26 -18.44
N ARG A 338 4.80 -8.66 -19.39
CA ARG A 338 4.89 -9.05 -20.81
C ARG A 338 6.27 -8.76 -21.40
N ALA A 339 6.89 -7.64 -21.05
CA ALA A 339 8.26 -7.31 -21.50
C ALA A 339 9.29 -8.33 -21.00
N LEU A 340 9.14 -8.80 -19.76
CA LEU A 340 9.97 -9.87 -19.21
C LEU A 340 9.71 -11.20 -19.92
N GLU A 341 8.45 -11.61 -20.10
CA GLU A 341 8.07 -12.81 -20.85
C GLU A 341 8.64 -12.79 -22.28
N LEU A 342 8.52 -11.67 -23.00
CA LEU A 342 9.08 -11.49 -24.34
C LEU A 342 10.60 -11.68 -24.36
N CYS A 343 11.32 -11.17 -23.35
CA CYS A 343 12.77 -11.37 -23.27
C CYS A 343 13.15 -12.83 -22.99
N VAL A 344 12.34 -13.57 -22.22
CA VAL A 344 12.51 -15.02 -22.07
C VAL A 344 12.27 -15.73 -23.40
N GLU A 345 11.18 -15.42 -24.10
CA GLU A 345 10.81 -15.99 -25.41
C GLU A 345 11.91 -15.78 -26.46
N LEU A 346 12.54 -14.59 -26.46
CA LEU A 346 13.63 -14.24 -27.36
C LEU A 346 15.02 -14.71 -26.88
N GLY A 347 15.12 -15.38 -25.73
CA GLY A 347 16.39 -15.90 -25.19
C GLY A 347 17.40 -14.82 -24.77
N MET A 348 16.92 -13.66 -24.33
CA MET A 348 17.76 -12.51 -23.99
C MET A 348 18.33 -12.58 -22.57
N ASN A 349 19.66 -12.56 -22.44
CA ASN A 349 20.33 -12.75 -21.16
C ASN A 349 20.69 -11.44 -20.44
N GLN A 350 21.22 -10.43 -21.14
CA GLN A 350 21.71 -9.19 -20.52
C GLN A 350 20.80 -8.03 -20.89
N VAL A 351 19.79 -7.78 -20.06
CA VAL A 351 18.69 -6.87 -20.39
C VAL A 351 18.53 -5.76 -19.35
N ILE A 352 18.33 -4.53 -19.82
CA ILE A 352 17.96 -3.38 -19.01
C ILE A 352 16.54 -2.96 -19.38
N PHE A 353 15.60 -3.14 -18.47
CA PHE A 353 14.22 -2.72 -18.60
C PHE A 353 14.05 -1.29 -18.08
N GLU A 354 13.41 -0.44 -18.88
CA GLU A 354 13.18 0.97 -18.60
C GLU A 354 11.70 1.33 -18.81
N GLY A 355 11.09 1.94 -17.80
CA GLY A 355 9.71 2.46 -17.86
C GLY A 355 9.53 3.71 -17.00
N ASP A 356 8.38 4.37 -17.14
CA ASP A 356 8.08 5.66 -16.48
C ASP A 356 7.22 5.53 -15.22
N VAL A 357 7.07 4.32 -14.69
CA VAL A 357 6.26 4.01 -13.50
C VAL A 357 7.13 3.84 -12.26
N LYS A 358 7.55 4.97 -11.67
CA LYS A 358 8.48 4.96 -10.52
C LYS A 358 8.00 4.11 -9.34
N VAL A 359 6.72 4.18 -8.97
CA VAL A 359 6.19 3.48 -7.79
C VAL A 359 6.27 1.95 -7.95
N VAL A 360 5.98 1.43 -9.14
CA VAL A 360 6.05 -0.01 -9.44
C VAL A 360 7.51 -0.48 -9.49
N ILE A 361 8.37 0.30 -10.16
CA ILE A 361 9.80 0.00 -10.27
C ILE A 361 10.48 -0.01 -8.89
N ASP A 362 10.21 1.00 -8.06
CA ASP A 362 10.74 1.06 -6.70
C ASP A 362 10.24 -0.12 -5.85
N ALA A 363 8.96 -0.51 -5.98
CA ALA A 363 8.41 -1.65 -5.26
C ALA A 363 9.11 -2.97 -5.63
N ILE A 364 9.31 -3.22 -6.92
CA ILE A 364 10.01 -4.43 -7.41
C ILE A 364 11.47 -4.44 -6.93
N ASN A 365 12.18 -3.33 -7.10
CA ASN A 365 13.59 -3.20 -6.70
C ASN A 365 13.81 -3.26 -5.19
N SER A 366 12.81 -2.90 -4.37
CA SER A 366 12.93 -2.93 -2.90
C SER A 366 13.09 -4.33 -2.32
N LYS A 367 12.68 -5.38 -3.05
CA LYS A 367 12.62 -6.78 -2.59
C LYS A 367 11.87 -7.00 -1.27
N CYS A 368 11.04 -6.04 -0.86
CA CYS A 368 10.19 -6.18 0.31
C CYS A 368 8.96 -7.01 -0.04
N GLU A 369 8.49 -7.84 0.89
CA GLU A 369 7.19 -8.52 0.76
C GLU A 369 6.07 -7.47 0.64
N ASP A 370 5.30 -7.54 -0.45
CA ASP A 370 4.09 -6.75 -0.61
C ASP A 370 2.89 -7.60 -0.18
N ASN A 371 2.35 -7.33 1.00
CA ASN A 371 1.16 -8.02 1.51
C ASN A 371 -0.16 -7.42 0.98
N SER A 372 -0.13 -6.44 0.07
CA SER A 372 -1.36 -5.91 -0.52
C SER A 372 -2.09 -6.95 -1.37
N TRP A 373 -3.37 -6.68 -1.66
CA TRP A 373 -4.19 -7.47 -2.57
C TRP A 373 -3.55 -7.67 -3.96
N LEU A 374 -2.70 -6.72 -4.36
CA LEU A 374 -2.07 -6.66 -5.68
C LEU A 374 -0.58 -7.05 -5.63
N GLY A 375 -0.08 -7.46 -4.46
CA GLY A 375 1.32 -7.87 -4.29
C GLY A 375 1.69 -9.13 -5.05
N GLN A 376 0.71 -9.96 -5.47
CA GLN A 376 0.98 -11.21 -6.17
C GLN A 376 1.74 -11.00 -7.50
N GLU A 377 1.34 -10.00 -8.28
CA GLU A 377 2.00 -9.67 -9.55
C GLU A 377 3.42 -9.13 -9.35
N ILE A 378 3.65 -8.38 -8.26
CA ILE A 378 4.98 -7.89 -7.90
C ILE A 378 5.89 -9.06 -7.53
N GLU A 379 5.39 -10.01 -6.74
CA GLU A 379 6.14 -11.20 -6.34
C GLU A 379 6.49 -12.08 -7.55
N ASP A 380 5.55 -12.28 -8.48
CA ASP A 380 5.80 -13.03 -9.71
C ASP A 380 6.90 -12.35 -10.57
N ILE A 381 6.86 -11.01 -10.71
CA ILE A 381 7.90 -10.24 -11.41
C ILE A 381 9.25 -10.33 -10.68
N GLN A 382 9.27 -10.18 -9.36
CA GLN A 382 10.49 -10.29 -8.55
C GLN A 382 11.12 -11.68 -8.72
N GLN A 383 10.33 -12.74 -8.68
CA GLN A 383 10.81 -14.10 -8.88
C GLN A 383 11.38 -14.29 -10.30
N LEU A 384 10.73 -13.75 -11.33
CA LEU A 384 11.23 -13.81 -12.69
C LEU A 384 12.55 -13.06 -12.87
N MET A 385 12.70 -11.91 -12.21
CA MET A 385 13.96 -11.16 -12.18
C MET A 385 15.06 -11.90 -11.38
N GLU A 386 14.72 -12.62 -10.32
CA GLU A 386 15.68 -13.43 -9.55
C GLU A 386 16.24 -14.62 -10.35
N LEU A 387 15.42 -15.20 -11.23
CA LEU A 387 15.86 -16.23 -12.17
C LEU A 387 16.84 -15.70 -13.23
N HIS A 388 16.88 -14.38 -13.45
CA HIS A 388 17.72 -13.72 -14.45
C HIS A 388 18.60 -12.64 -13.80
N PRO A 389 19.68 -13.00 -13.10
CA PRO A 389 20.46 -12.09 -12.25
C PRO A 389 21.16 -10.95 -13.02
N THR A 390 21.30 -11.08 -14.34
CA THR A 390 21.84 -10.07 -15.25
C THR A 390 20.83 -9.01 -15.66
N TRP A 391 19.53 -9.23 -15.40
CA TRP A 391 18.48 -8.27 -15.72
C TRP A 391 18.46 -7.12 -14.73
N ARG A 392 18.18 -5.92 -15.24
CA ARG A 392 18.10 -4.68 -14.44
C ARG A 392 16.82 -3.94 -14.77
N LEU A 393 16.18 -3.36 -13.76
CA LEU A 393 14.97 -2.53 -13.93
C LEU A 393 15.26 -1.10 -13.45
N SER A 394 15.06 -0.12 -14.33
CA SER A 394 15.34 1.28 -14.09
C SER A 394 14.16 2.18 -14.42
N PHE A 395 13.97 3.22 -13.60
CA PHE A 395 13.03 4.29 -13.90
C PHE A 395 13.64 5.27 -14.90
N VAL A 396 12.83 5.71 -15.85
CA VAL A 396 13.16 6.78 -16.80
C VAL A 396 12.04 7.80 -16.88
N TYR A 397 12.36 9.04 -17.25
CA TYR A 397 11.33 10.05 -17.47
C TYR A 397 10.58 9.78 -18.77
N ARG A 398 9.34 10.23 -18.86
CA ARG A 398 8.53 10.08 -20.08
C ARG A 398 9.19 10.66 -21.33
N SER A 399 9.94 11.76 -21.18
CA SER A 399 10.70 12.39 -22.27
C SER A 399 11.77 11.49 -22.87
N THR A 400 12.26 10.50 -22.13
CA THR A 400 13.24 9.50 -22.60
C THR A 400 12.60 8.18 -23.05
N ASN A 401 11.27 8.06 -23.00
CA ASN A 401 10.50 6.86 -23.32
C ASN A 401 9.53 7.04 -24.50
N ASN A 402 9.78 8.03 -25.37
CA ASN A 402 8.85 8.44 -26.44
C ASN A 402 8.55 7.33 -27.45
N THR A 403 9.52 6.47 -27.75
CA THR A 403 9.36 5.39 -28.74
C THR A 403 8.40 4.33 -28.23
N ALA A 404 8.50 3.90 -26.96
CA ALA A 404 7.52 2.99 -26.35
C ALA A 404 6.13 3.64 -26.30
N HIS A 405 6.06 4.94 -25.96
CA HIS A 405 4.81 5.70 -26.00
C HIS A 405 4.18 5.77 -27.41
N THR A 406 5.00 5.81 -28.45
CA THR A 406 4.54 5.80 -29.84
C THR A 406 3.99 4.41 -30.22
N ALA A 407 4.65 3.33 -29.80
CA ALA A 407 4.15 1.97 -29.98
C ALA A 407 2.78 1.75 -29.30
N VAL A 408 2.57 2.32 -28.10
CA VAL A 408 1.26 2.30 -27.44
C VAL A 408 0.16 2.93 -28.30
N LYS A 409 0.44 4.04 -29.01
CA LYS A 409 -0.55 4.68 -29.90
C LYS A 409 -0.90 3.82 -31.11
N VAL A 410 0.03 2.99 -31.57
CA VAL A 410 -0.25 1.98 -32.61
C VAL A 410 -1.14 0.88 -32.02
N ALA A 411 -0.76 0.35 -30.85
CA ALA A 411 -1.46 -0.74 -30.18
C ALA A 411 -2.96 -0.51 -29.95
N ILE A 412 -3.38 0.74 -29.71
CA ILE A 412 -4.80 1.10 -29.53
C ILE A 412 -5.64 0.80 -30.78
N LYS A 413 -5.03 0.79 -31.97
CA LYS A 413 -5.70 0.54 -33.25
C LYS A 413 -5.66 -0.94 -33.68
N GLU A 414 -4.88 -1.75 -32.98
CA GLU A 414 -4.69 -3.16 -33.29
C GLU A 414 -5.74 -4.05 -32.59
N PHE A 415 -5.92 -5.25 -33.11
CA PHE A 415 -6.83 -6.26 -32.58
C PHE A 415 -6.12 -7.45 -31.92
N GLU A 416 -4.91 -7.78 -32.36
CA GLU A 416 -4.14 -8.93 -31.90
C GLU A 416 -2.73 -8.54 -31.47
N GLU A 417 -2.12 -9.35 -30.62
CA GLU A 417 -0.72 -9.19 -30.24
C GLU A 417 0.19 -9.62 -31.39
N THR A 418 1.02 -8.70 -31.88
CA THR A 418 2.00 -8.98 -32.93
C THR A 418 3.40 -8.60 -32.46
N VAL A 419 4.35 -9.53 -32.58
CA VAL A 419 5.77 -9.30 -32.30
C VAL A 419 6.49 -9.11 -33.63
N TRP A 420 7.08 -7.94 -33.81
CA TRP A 420 7.94 -7.63 -34.95
C TRP A 420 9.39 -7.87 -34.55
N LEU A 421 10.16 -8.56 -35.41
CA LEU A 421 11.59 -8.81 -35.23
C LEU A 421 12.36 -7.98 -36.22
N GLU A 422 13.30 -7.16 -35.73
CA GLU A 422 14.13 -6.25 -36.54
C GLU A 422 13.35 -5.26 -37.44
N ASP A 423 12.03 -5.16 -37.24
CA ASP A 423 11.09 -4.36 -38.03
C ASP A 423 9.97 -3.82 -37.13
N GLY A 424 9.09 -2.99 -37.66
CA GLY A 424 7.91 -2.51 -36.95
C GLY A 424 7.10 -1.48 -37.73
N PRO A 425 6.03 -0.95 -37.12
CA PRO A 425 5.25 0.13 -37.71
C PRO A 425 6.13 1.34 -38.07
N GLU A 426 5.92 1.93 -39.24
CA GLU A 426 6.75 3.04 -39.77
C GLU A 426 6.90 4.21 -38.79
N VAL A 427 5.83 4.53 -38.05
CA VAL A 427 5.84 5.57 -37.01
C VAL A 427 6.75 5.25 -35.82
N VAL A 428 6.91 3.96 -35.50
CA VAL A 428 7.83 3.49 -34.45
C VAL A 428 9.27 3.54 -34.95
N ILE A 429 9.53 3.05 -36.17
CA ILE A 429 10.86 3.10 -36.80
C ILE A 429 11.34 4.56 -36.89
N THR A 430 10.47 5.47 -37.32
CA THR A 430 10.77 6.92 -37.38
C THR A 430 11.12 7.48 -36.00
N SER A 431 10.41 7.07 -34.94
CA SER A 431 10.71 7.49 -33.56
C SER A 431 12.09 6.99 -33.10
N ILE A 432 12.48 5.76 -33.47
CA ILE A 432 13.81 5.20 -33.15
C ILE A 432 14.91 5.98 -33.85
N LEU A 433 14.74 6.29 -35.13
CA LEU A 433 15.72 7.08 -35.89
C LEU A 433 15.93 8.47 -35.28
N ASN A 434 14.86 9.09 -34.77
CA ASN A 434 14.96 10.36 -34.03
C ASN A 434 15.76 10.20 -32.73
N ASP A 435 15.53 9.13 -31.95
CA ASP A 435 16.30 8.86 -30.73
C ASP A 435 17.80 8.71 -31.02
N VAL A 436 18.17 8.00 -32.10
CA VAL A 436 19.58 7.75 -32.48
C VAL A 436 20.25 8.98 -33.09
N SER A 437 19.55 9.71 -33.95
CA SER A 437 20.11 10.88 -34.67
C SER A 437 20.53 12.04 -33.78
N CYS A 438 19.97 12.11 -32.57
CA CYS A 438 20.28 13.16 -31.60
C CYS A 438 21.43 12.79 -30.64
N ILE A 439 22.00 11.59 -30.75
CA ILE A 439 23.19 11.21 -30.00
C ILE A 439 24.40 11.88 -30.68
N PRO A 440 25.21 12.68 -29.97
CA PRO A 440 26.43 13.26 -30.55
C PRO A 440 27.33 12.14 -31.07
N GLN A 441 27.70 12.18 -32.36
CA GLN A 441 28.72 11.28 -32.90
C GLN A 441 30.04 11.59 -32.18
N SER A 442 30.57 10.60 -31.46
CA SER A 442 31.82 10.67 -30.69
C SER A 442 33.05 10.68 -31.57
#